data_AF-A0A2I4HWE5-F1
#
_entry.id   AF-A0A2I4HWE5-F1
#
_cell.length_a   1.000
_cell.length_b   1.000
_cell.length_c   1.000
_cell.angle_alpha   90.00
_cell.angle_beta   90.00
_cell.angle_gamma   90.00
#
_symmetry.space_group_name_H-M   'P 1'
#
loop_
_entity.id
_entity.type
_entity.pdbx_description
1 polymer ?
#
loop_
_entity_poly.entity_id
_entity_poly.type
_entity_poly.pdbx_seq_one_letter_code
_entity_poly.pdbx_strand_id
1 'polypeptide(L)'
;MALKLGSASLWETNAMGLNHKADKRLAALHGVDVRSSFLKPVKATSGYSNNAASLINDCVVISGKNFHQMATVGKSTNIVWHKCPVEKFDRQELLMQKGCVIWITGLSGSGKSTLACTLNRGLHSRGKLTYILDGDNVRHGLNNDLSFKAEDRAENIRRIGEVAKLFADAGIICIASLISPFKKDRDDCRALLPEGDFIEVFLDVPLEVCEARDPKGLYKLARSGKIKGFTGIDDPYEPPVNCEIVLQQKGEDCISPCEMAETVISYLEERGYLQA
;
A
#
# COMPACT_ATOMS: atom_id res chain seq x y z
N MET A 1 11.47 36.58 46.13
CA MET A 1 10.61 37.73 46.50
C MET A 1 10.06 38.30 45.20
N ALA A 2 8.73 38.37 45.10
CA ALA A 2 7.97 38.55 43.86
C ALA A 2 8.15 39.91 43.17
N LEU A 3 7.87 39.98 41.86
CA LEU A 3 7.15 41.09 41.23
C LEU A 3 6.42 40.62 39.96
N LYS A 4 5.14 41.00 39.89
CA LYS A 4 4.14 40.81 38.82
C LYS A 4 4.39 41.74 37.63
N LEU A 5 3.82 41.37 36.48
CA LEU A 5 3.11 42.16 35.42
C LEU A 5 2.77 41.12 34.32
N GLY A 6 1.67 41.07 33.57
CA GLY A 6 0.52 41.92 33.27
C GLY A 6 -0.12 41.35 31.98
N SER A 7 -1.44 41.44 31.87
CA SER A 7 -2.37 40.80 30.90
C SER A 7 -2.48 41.45 29.50
N ALA A 8 -2.96 40.67 28.49
CA ALA A 8 -3.91 41.00 27.38
C ALA A 8 -3.58 40.13 26.13
N SER A 9 -4.42 39.22 25.58
CA SER A 9 -5.74 39.30 24.93
C SER A 9 -5.78 40.07 23.59
N LEU A 10 -6.01 39.34 22.47
CA LEU A 10 -6.52 39.73 21.14
C LEU A 10 -6.46 38.42 20.32
N TRP A 11 -7.53 37.76 19.87
CA TRP A 11 -8.47 38.18 18.83
C TRP A 11 -9.83 37.47 19.00
N GLU A 12 -10.90 38.23 19.17
CA GLU A 12 -12.27 37.86 18.85
C GLU A 12 -12.77 38.90 17.85
N THR A 13 -13.38 38.47 16.74
CA THR A 13 -14.36 39.29 16.00
C THR A 13 -15.26 38.42 15.12
N ASN A 14 -16.54 38.43 15.51
CA ASN A 14 -17.73 38.60 14.69
C ASN A 14 -18.09 37.58 13.60
N ALA A 15 -19.12 36.78 13.91
CA ALA A 15 -20.07 36.24 12.93
C ALA A 15 -21.46 36.87 13.16
N MET A 16 -21.82 37.86 12.34
CA MET A 16 -23.19 38.13 11.89
C MET A 16 -23.26 37.50 10.49
N GLY A 17 -24.20 36.66 10.07
CA GLY A 17 -25.64 36.64 10.33
C GLY A 17 -26.33 36.93 9.00
N LEU A 18 -26.77 35.91 8.25
CA LEU A 18 -27.77 36.07 7.19
C LEU A 18 -28.68 34.84 7.09
N ASN A 19 -29.96 35.15 7.21
CA ASN A 19 -31.14 34.32 7.14
C ASN A 19 -31.55 34.20 5.67
N HIS A 20 -31.85 33.01 5.16
CA HIS A 20 -32.72 32.90 3.99
C HIS A 20 -33.63 31.68 4.06
N LYS A 21 -34.93 31.97 4.12
CA LYS A 21 -36.03 31.04 3.90
C LYS A 21 -35.98 30.51 2.46
N ALA A 22 -36.22 29.21 2.31
CA ALA A 22 -36.81 28.55 1.14
C ALA A 22 -37.13 27.10 1.54
N ASP A 23 -38.14 26.41 1.05
CA ASP A 23 -39.48 26.76 0.61
C ASP A 23 -40.27 25.43 0.75
N LYS A 24 -41.48 25.49 1.29
CA LYS A 24 -42.35 24.31 1.41
C LYS A 24 -43.17 24.22 0.14
N ARG A 25 -42.92 23.22 -0.71
CA ARG A 25 -43.92 22.53 -1.57
C ARG A 25 -43.23 21.54 -2.51
N LEU A 26 -43.44 20.24 -2.29
CA LEU A 26 -44.17 19.35 -3.20
C LEU A 26 -44.05 17.90 -2.70
N ALA A 27 -45.19 17.36 -2.31
CA ALA A 27 -45.42 15.94 -2.16
C ALA A 27 -45.64 15.29 -3.54
N ALA A 28 -45.62 13.96 -3.55
CA ALA A 28 -45.86 13.00 -4.64
C ALA A 28 -44.59 12.56 -5.41
N LEU A 29 -44.30 11.29 -5.70
CA LEU A 29 -44.98 10.00 -5.52
C LEU A 29 -43.96 8.90 -5.92
N HIS A 30 -44.01 7.72 -5.28
CA HIS A 30 -43.30 6.45 -5.60
C HIS A 30 -41.77 6.44 -5.45
N GLY A 31 -41.10 5.49 -4.80
CA GLY A 31 -41.45 4.18 -4.28
C GLY A 31 -40.20 3.29 -4.35
N VAL A 32 -39.99 2.48 -3.32
CA VAL A 32 -38.96 1.41 -3.17
C VAL A 32 -37.66 1.85 -2.46
N ASP A 33 -37.76 1.84 -1.13
CA ASP A 33 -36.64 1.77 -0.18
C ASP A 33 -36.31 0.27 0.04
N VAL A 34 -35.11 -0.17 -0.36
CA VAL A 34 -34.58 -1.50 -0.01
C VAL A 34 -33.27 -1.29 0.74
N ARG A 35 -33.40 -0.94 2.01
CA ARG A 35 -32.35 -1.19 3.01
C ARG A 35 -32.92 -2.07 4.11
N SER A 36 -32.07 -2.98 4.59
CA SER A 36 -32.22 -3.79 5.81
C SER A 36 -33.14 -5.02 5.70
N SER A 37 -32.53 -6.18 5.41
CA SER A 37 -32.98 -7.46 5.99
C SER A 37 -32.03 -8.63 5.70
N PHE A 38 -30.76 -8.57 6.13
CA PHE A 38 -29.99 -9.81 6.25
C PHE A 38 -29.26 -9.88 7.60
N LEU A 39 -29.41 -11.06 8.22
CA LEU A 39 -28.83 -11.55 9.47
C LEU A 39 -29.68 -11.32 10.73
N LYS A 40 -30.52 -12.32 11.04
CA LYS A 40 -30.95 -12.62 12.42
C LYS A 40 -30.00 -13.67 13.03
N PRO A 41 -29.69 -13.63 14.33
CA PRO A 41 -28.76 -14.57 14.97
C PRO A 41 -29.37 -15.97 15.08
N VAL A 42 -28.60 -17.01 14.75
CA VAL A 42 -29.02 -18.41 14.90
C VAL A 42 -28.84 -18.84 16.36
N LYS A 43 -29.93 -19.29 17.00
CA LYS A 43 -29.86 -20.06 18.27
C LYS A 43 -29.83 -21.55 17.94
N ALA A 44 -28.85 -22.25 18.50
CA ALA A 44 -28.74 -23.69 18.40
C ALA A 44 -29.79 -24.37 19.31
N THR A 45 -30.70 -25.15 18.72
CA THR A 45 -31.49 -26.14 19.45
C THR A 45 -31.64 -27.41 18.63
N SER A 46 -31.33 -28.52 19.30
CA SER A 46 -31.50 -29.91 18.87
C SER A 46 -32.95 -30.26 18.51
N GLY A 47 -33.15 -30.93 17.37
CA GLY A 47 -34.43 -31.58 17.06
C GLY A 47 -34.62 -31.79 15.56
N TYR A 48 -34.57 -33.05 15.13
CA TYR A 48 -34.96 -33.53 13.80
C TYR A 48 -36.45 -33.28 13.55
N SER A 49 -36.82 -32.71 12.39
CA SER A 49 -38.11 -32.93 11.72
C SER A 49 -38.09 -32.35 10.30
N ASN A 50 -38.51 -33.17 9.34
CA ASN A 50 -38.48 -32.94 7.91
C ASN A 50 -39.57 -31.97 7.41
N ASN A 51 -39.22 -31.25 6.33
CA ASN A 51 -40.06 -30.54 5.35
C ASN A 51 -39.93 -29.02 5.35
N ALA A 52 -38.97 -28.53 4.55
CA ALA A 52 -39.05 -27.23 3.88
C ALA A 52 -38.26 -27.31 2.57
N ALA A 53 -38.83 -28.02 1.59
CA ALA A 53 -38.44 -27.90 0.19
C ALA A 53 -39.06 -26.60 -0.35
N SER A 54 -38.26 -25.54 -0.46
CA SER A 54 -38.29 -24.51 -1.51
C SER A 54 -37.44 -23.34 -1.04
N LEU A 55 -36.69 -22.74 -1.98
CA LEU A 55 -35.76 -21.62 -1.80
C LEU A 55 -34.30 -21.96 -1.45
N ILE A 56 -33.74 -23.01 -2.05
CA ILE A 56 -32.30 -23.04 -2.37
C ILE A 56 -32.20 -23.66 -3.77
N ASN A 57 -32.30 -22.85 -4.80
CA ASN A 57 -32.05 -23.30 -6.16
C ASN A 57 -31.37 -22.19 -6.96
N ASP A 58 -30.18 -21.81 -6.52
CA ASP A 58 -29.13 -21.17 -7.33
C ASP A 58 -27.74 -21.60 -6.82
N CYS A 59 -27.64 -22.83 -6.32
CA CYS A 59 -26.33 -23.45 -6.14
C CYS A 59 -25.96 -24.06 -7.50
N VAL A 60 -25.15 -23.32 -8.28
CA VAL A 60 -24.56 -23.85 -9.52
C VAL A 60 -23.83 -25.13 -9.15
N VAL A 61 -24.38 -26.25 -9.61
CA VAL A 61 -23.74 -27.56 -9.56
C VAL A 61 -22.49 -27.46 -10.42
N ILE A 62 -21.32 -27.35 -9.77
CA ILE A 62 -20.02 -27.51 -10.44
C ILE A 62 -19.92 -28.99 -10.81
N SER A 63 -20.46 -29.31 -11.99
CA SER A 63 -20.31 -30.61 -12.63
C SER A 63 -18.82 -30.90 -12.81
N GLY A 64 -18.40 -32.04 -12.28
CA GLY A 64 -17.01 -32.41 -12.11
C GLY A 64 -16.22 -32.50 -13.41
N LYS A 65 -15.08 -31.80 -13.41
CA LYS A 65 -13.79 -32.20 -14.02
C LYS A 65 -12.70 -31.19 -13.66
N ASN A 66 -12.50 -30.92 -12.37
CA ASN A 66 -11.29 -30.23 -11.92
C ASN A 66 -10.36 -31.27 -11.31
N PHE A 67 -9.50 -31.87 -12.13
CA PHE A 67 -8.28 -32.48 -11.61
C PHE A 67 -7.52 -31.36 -10.90
N HIS A 68 -7.59 -31.34 -9.57
CA HIS A 68 -6.74 -30.49 -8.75
C HIS A 68 -5.31 -30.97 -8.95
N GLN A 69 -4.60 -30.35 -9.88
CA GLN A 69 -3.22 -30.64 -10.14
C GLN A 69 -2.44 -30.25 -8.88
N MET A 70 -1.98 -31.25 -8.12
CA MET A 70 -1.14 -31.02 -6.96
C MET A 70 0.12 -30.30 -7.43
N ALA A 71 0.36 -29.11 -6.88
CA ALA A 71 1.53 -28.32 -7.18
C ALA A 71 2.62 -28.57 -6.13
N THR A 72 3.87 -28.52 -6.58
CA THR A 72 5.03 -28.37 -5.71
C THR A 72 5.60 -26.99 -5.97
N VAL A 73 5.63 -26.13 -4.96
CA VAL A 73 6.18 -24.76 -5.05
C VAL A 73 7.28 -24.63 -4.01
N GLY A 74 8.53 -24.54 -4.46
CA GLY A 74 9.69 -24.54 -3.58
C GLY A 74 9.73 -25.79 -2.69
N LYS A 75 9.74 -25.59 -1.36
CA LYS A 75 9.74 -26.69 -0.37
C LYS A 75 8.35 -27.23 -0.04
N SER A 76 7.29 -26.56 -0.49
CA SER A 76 5.90 -26.97 -0.20
C SER A 76 5.42 -27.98 -1.24
N THR A 77 5.17 -29.20 -0.79
CA THR A 77 4.58 -30.29 -1.60
C THR A 77 3.10 -30.49 -1.26
N ASN A 78 2.33 -31.05 -2.18
CA ASN A 78 0.91 -31.41 -1.98
C ASN A 78 -0.03 -30.20 -1.77
N ILE A 79 0.26 -29.06 -2.39
CA ILE A 79 -0.60 -27.88 -2.31
C ILE A 79 -1.50 -27.79 -3.55
N VAL A 80 -2.73 -27.31 -3.34
CA VAL A 80 -3.73 -27.07 -4.39
C VAL A 80 -4.18 -25.62 -4.32
N TRP A 81 -4.19 -24.93 -5.45
CA TRP A 81 -4.73 -23.57 -5.53
C TRP A 81 -6.26 -23.62 -5.56
N HIS A 82 -6.90 -23.00 -4.56
CA HIS A 82 -8.36 -22.88 -4.53
C HIS A 82 -8.80 -21.67 -5.35
N LYS A 83 -9.42 -21.92 -6.51
CA LYS A 83 -10.04 -20.86 -7.31
C LYS A 83 -11.33 -20.37 -6.63
N CYS A 84 -11.45 -19.05 -6.49
CA CYS A 84 -12.66 -18.38 -6.01
C CYS A 84 -13.43 -17.80 -7.21
N PRO A 85 -14.77 -17.76 -7.20
CA PRO A 85 -15.55 -17.15 -8.28
C PRO A 85 -15.30 -15.64 -8.48
N VAL A 86 -14.81 -14.94 -7.45
CA VAL A 86 -14.46 -13.51 -7.54
C VAL A 86 -13.00 -13.39 -7.96
N GLU A 87 -12.76 -12.83 -9.14
CA GLU A 87 -11.44 -12.69 -9.74
C GLU A 87 -10.87 -11.27 -9.57
N LYS A 88 -9.63 -11.06 -10.03
CA LYS A 88 -8.94 -9.76 -9.96
C LYS A 88 -9.74 -8.67 -10.66
N PHE A 89 -10.29 -8.96 -11.84
CA PHE A 89 -11.08 -8.00 -12.62
C PHE A 89 -12.31 -7.50 -11.85
N ASP A 90 -13.07 -8.41 -11.21
CA ASP A 90 -14.26 -8.04 -10.42
C ASP A 90 -13.92 -7.08 -9.28
N ARG A 91 -12.77 -7.28 -8.63
CA ARG A 91 -12.28 -6.40 -7.55
C ARG A 91 -11.87 -5.03 -8.09
N GLN A 92 -11.23 -4.99 -9.26
CA GLN A 92 -10.81 -3.73 -9.89
C GLN A 92 -11.99 -2.89 -10.36
N GLU A 93 -13.01 -3.52 -10.95
CA GLU A 93 -14.30 -2.91 -11.28
C GLU A 93 -14.97 -2.32 -10.02
N LEU A 94 -15.05 -3.11 -8.95
CA LEU A 94 -15.64 -2.65 -7.68
C LEU A 94 -14.92 -1.43 -7.10
N LEU A 95 -13.57 -1.40 -7.18
CA LEU A 95 -12.75 -0.32 -6.64
C LEU A 95 -12.55 0.84 -7.63
N MET A 96 -12.99 0.72 -8.88
CA MET A 96 -12.72 1.67 -9.96
C MET A 96 -11.23 2.02 -10.11
N GLN A 97 -10.36 1.01 -9.98
CA GLN A 97 -8.90 1.11 -10.09
C GLN A 97 -8.27 -0.25 -10.41
N LYS A 98 -7.05 -0.27 -10.93
CA LYS A 98 -6.26 -1.49 -11.10
C LYS A 98 -5.24 -1.65 -9.97
N GLY A 99 -5.08 -2.88 -9.50
CA GLY A 99 -4.09 -3.19 -8.47
C GLY A 99 -2.70 -3.31 -9.08
N CYS A 100 -1.72 -2.64 -8.47
CA CYS A 100 -0.32 -2.66 -8.87
C CYS A 100 0.59 -2.47 -7.65
N VAL A 101 1.89 -2.69 -7.86
CA VAL A 101 2.94 -2.46 -6.87
C VAL A 101 3.80 -1.29 -7.29
N ILE A 102 3.83 -0.26 -6.46
CA ILE A 102 4.76 0.86 -6.55
C ILE A 102 5.93 0.54 -5.62
N TRP A 103 7.05 0.13 -6.21
CA TRP A 103 8.24 -0.29 -5.48
C TRP A 103 9.25 0.84 -5.37
N ILE A 104 9.25 1.52 -4.23
CA ILE A 104 10.15 2.65 -3.98
C ILE A 104 11.47 2.13 -3.39
N THR A 105 12.57 2.33 -4.13
CA THR A 105 13.94 1.96 -3.73
C THR A 105 14.86 3.17 -3.64
N GLY A 106 15.87 3.09 -2.77
CA GLY A 106 16.84 4.16 -2.55
C GLY A 106 17.57 4.05 -1.20
N LEU A 107 18.66 4.80 -1.04
CA LEU A 107 19.46 4.83 0.20
C LEU A 107 18.64 5.26 1.43
N SER A 108 19.10 4.89 2.63
CA SER A 108 18.53 5.42 3.87
C SER A 108 18.57 6.96 3.84
N GLY A 109 17.53 7.67 4.32
CA GLY A 109 17.51 9.14 4.25
C GLY A 109 17.23 9.76 2.87
N SER A 110 17.03 8.96 1.81
CA SER A 110 16.69 9.48 0.47
C SER A 110 15.27 10.07 0.37
N GLY A 111 14.37 9.74 1.31
CA GLY A 111 13.00 10.25 1.35
C GLY A 111 11.89 9.25 1.00
N LYS A 112 12.19 7.94 0.90
CA LYS A 112 11.23 6.88 0.54
C LYS A 112 9.91 6.93 1.33
N SER A 113 9.97 6.91 2.66
CA SER A 113 8.77 6.94 3.50
C SER A 113 8.00 8.27 3.37
N THR A 114 8.71 9.38 3.14
CA THR A 114 8.08 10.69 2.88
C THR A 114 7.32 10.70 1.56
N LEU A 115 7.92 10.14 0.50
CA LEU A 115 7.24 9.97 -0.78
C LEU A 115 6.04 9.02 -0.65
N ALA A 116 6.20 7.86 -0.01
CA ALA A 116 5.14 6.88 0.18
C ALA A 116 3.92 7.49 0.89
N CYS A 117 4.13 8.23 1.98
CA CYS A 117 3.06 8.91 2.70
C CYS A 117 2.39 10.01 1.87
N THR A 118 3.17 10.82 1.15
CA THR A 118 2.62 11.90 0.31
C THR A 118 1.83 11.34 -0.86
N LEU A 119 2.34 10.31 -1.52
CA LEU A 119 1.68 9.58 -2.60
C LEU A 119 0.37 8.94 -2.14
N ASN A 120 0.40 8.23 -1.00
CA ASN A 120 -0.79 7.65 -0.39
C ASN A 120 -1.87 8.70 -0.12
N ARG A 121 -1.49 9.87 0.43
CA ARG A 121 -2.42 10.98 0.64
C ARG A 121 -3.00 11.52 -0.67
N GLY A 122 -2.17 11.69 -1.70
CA GLY A 122 -2.59 12.18 -3.01
C GLY A 122 -3.56 11.24 -3.73
N LEU A 123 -3.31 9.93 -3.68
CA LEU A 123 -4.19 8.90 -4.23
C LEU A 123 -5.49 8.79 -3.43
N HIS A 124 -5.42 8.83 -2.09
CA HIS A 124 -6.61 8.84 -1.24
C HIS A 124 -7.54 10.03 -1.55
N SER A 125 -6.98 11.24 -1.76
CA SER A 125 -7.80 12.40 -2.15
C SER A 125 -8.49 12.26 -3.51
N ARG A 126 -8.03 11.33 -4.35
CA ARG A 126 -8.63 10.98 -5.65
C ARG A 126 -9.56 9.77 -5.56
N GLY A 127 -9.91 9.34 -4.35
CA GLY A 127 -10.81 8.21 -4.10
C GLY A 127 -10.17 6.85 -4.40
N LYS A 128 -8.84 6.74 -4.39
CA LYS A 128 -8.11 5.49 -4.67
C LYS A 128 -7.69 4.81 -3.39
N LEU A 129 -7.83 3.49 -3.35
CA LEU A 129 -7.45 2.63 -2.24
C LEU A 129 -5.99 2.20 -2.38
N THR A 130 -5.19 2.60 -1.40
CA THR A 130 -3.76 2.33 -1.32
C THR A 130 -3.40 1.70 0.03
N TYR A 131 -2.26 1.00 0.07
CA TYR A 131 -1.68 0.52 1.32
C TYR A 131 -0.15 0.58 1.28
N ILE A 132 0.49 1.00 2.38
CA ILE A 132 1.95 1.14 2.46
C ILE A 132 2.57 -0.06 3.18
N LEU A 133 3.54 -0.69 2.54
CA LEU A 133 4.45 -1.67 3.14
C LEU A 133 5.81 -1.00 3.37
N ASP A 134 6.00 -0.40 4.55
CA ASP A 134 7.28 0.23 4.93
C ASP A 134 8.21 -0.80 5.59
N GLY A 135 9.49 -0.76 5.21
CA GLY A 135 10.50 -1.70 5.68
C GLY A 135 10.70 -1.75 7.19
N ASP A 136 10.50 -0.64 7.91
CA ASP A 136 10.60 -0.63 9.38
C ASP A 136 9.30 -1.19 9.99
N ASN A 137 8.15 -0.81 9.45
CA ASN A 137 6.84 -1.26 9.96
C ASN A 137 6.66 -2.77 9.85
N VAL A 138 7.02 -3.37 8.71
CA VAL A 138 6.88 -4.82 8.49
C VAL A 138 7.76 -5.63 9.44
N ARG A 139 8.92 -5.07 9.86
CA ARG A 139 9.84 -5.69 10.83
C ARG A 139 9.30 -5.70 12.26
N HIS A 140 8.28 -4.93 12.59
CA HIS A 140 7.59 -5.04 13.88
C HIS A 140 6.62 -6.23 13.95
N GLY A 141 6.27 -6.83 12.81
CA GLY A 141 5.29 -7.92 12.71
C GLY A 141 5.81 -9.08 11.87
N LEU A 142 5.40 -9.13 10.59
CA LEU A 142 5.66 -10.24 9.67
C LEU A 142 7.14 -10.63 9.56
N ASN A 143 8.05 -9.67 9.66
CA ASN A 143 9.49 -9.86 9.48
C ASN A 143 10.28 -9.62 10.78
N ASN A 144 9.67 -9.82 11.95
CA ASN A 144 10.32 -9.60 13.24
C ASN A 144 11.39 -10.65 13.60
N ASP A 145 11.42 -11.76 12.87
CA ASP A 145 12.40 -12.85 12.97
C ASP A 145 13.68 -12.59 12.17
N LEU A 146 13.69 -11.57 11.30
CA LEU A 146 14.77 -11.29 10.37
C LEU A 146 15.71 -10.20 10.90
N SER A 147 17.02 -10.46 10.85
CA SER A 147 18.05 -9.47 11.15
C SER A 147 18.36 -8.58 9.93
N PHE A 148 19.56 -8.00 9.89
CA PHE A 148 20.08 -7.14 8.83
C PHE A 148 21.23 -7.77 8.06
N LYS A 149 21.47 -9.08 8.17
CA LYS A 149 22.42 -9.80 7.31
C LYS A 149 21.91 -9.88 5.87
N ALA A 150 22.79 -10.19 4.91
CA ALA A 150 22.44 -10.23 3.49
C ALA A 150 21.31 -11.23 3.20
N GLU A 151 21.39 -12.45 3.76
CA GLU A 151 20.37 -13.48 3.63
C GLU A 151 19.00 -13.07 4.21
N ASP A 152 19.01 -12.39 5.37
CA ASP A 152 17.80 -11.90 6.01
C ASP A 152 17.21 -10.69 5.28
N ARG A 153 18.05 -9.89 4.59
CA ARG A 153 17.58 -8.83 3.69
C ARG A 153 16.88 -9.43 2.47
N ALA A 154 17.48 -10.44 1.85
CA ALA A 154 16.89 -11.12 0.70
C ALA A 154 15.53 -11.74 1.09
N GLU A 155 15.45 -12.42 2.23
CA GLU A 155 14.18 -12.99 2.72
C GLU A 155 13.16 -11.90 3.08
N ASN A 156 13.60 -10.78 3.66
CA ASN A 156 12.72 -9.63 3.95
C ASN A 156 12.10 -9.07 2.66
N ILE A 157 12.91 -8.89 1.62
CA ILE A 157 12.45 -8.41 0.32
C ILE A 157 11.51 -9.44 -0.34
N ARG A 158 11.87 -10.73 -0.33
CA ARG A 158 11.04 -11.80 -0.87
C ARG A 158 9.65 -11.86 -0.22
N ARG A 159 9.57 -11.81 1.12
CA ARG A 159 8.29 -11.81 1.85
C ARG A 159 7.44 -10.60 1.48
N ILE A 160 8.05 -9.41 1.40
CA ILE A 160 7.31 -8.19 1.06
C ILE A 160 6.87 -8.21 -0.40
N GLY A 161 7.66 -8.76 -1.32
CA GLY A 161 7.27 -8.97 -2.72
C GLY A 161 6.01 -9.83 -2.85
N GLU A 162 5.94 -10.95 -2.13
CA GLU A 162 4.77 -11.83 -2.13
C GLU A 162 3.53 -11.14 -1.50
N VAL A 163 3.71 -10.39 -0.41
CA VAL A 163 2.60 -9.63 0.19
C VAL A 163 2.11 -8.52 -0.74
N ALA A 164 3.04 -7.79 -1.38
CA ALA A 164 2.70 -6.74 -2.34
C ALA A 164 1.93 -7.29 -3.53
N LYS A 165 2.30 -8.48 -4.03
CA LYS A 165 1.55 -9.22 -5.03
C LYS A 165 0.12 -9.53 -4.59
N LEU A 166 -0.10 -9.98 -3.34
CA LEU A 166 -1.44 -10.23 -2.82
C LEU A 166 -2.29 -8.96 -2.78
N PHE A 167 -1.71 -7.81 -2.42
CA PHE A 167 -2.39 -6.52 -2.46
C PHE A 167 -2.77 -6.11 -3.90
N ALA A 168 -1.85 -6.26 -4.86
CA ALA A 168 -2.12 -5.97 -6.26
C ALA A 168 -3.21 -6.91 -6.84
N ASP A 169 -3.19 -8.20 -6.49
CA ASP A 169 -4.24 -9.15 -6.87
C ASP A 169 -5.61 -8.80 -6.25
N ALA A 170 -5.61 -8.18 -5.07
CA ALA A 170 -6.81 -7.65 -4.43
C ALA A 170 -7.35 -6.35 -5.08
N GLY A 171 -6.68 -5.81 -6.10
CA GLY A 171 -7.05 -4.55 -6.74
C GLY A 171 -6.51 -3.30 -6.02
N ILE A 172 -5.65 -3.47 -5.01
CA ILE A 172 -5.10 -2.36 -4.21
C ILE A 172 -3.80 -1.85 -4.87
N ILE A 173 -3.61 -0.53 -4.87
CA ILE A 173 -2.32 0.08 -5.24
C ILE A 173 -1.40 -0.04 -4.01
N CYS A 174 -0.52 -1.03 -4.03
CA CYS A 174 0.42 -1.31 -2.95
C CYS A 174 1.68 -0.46 -3.10
N ILE A 175 2.05 0.28 -2.06
CA ILE A 175 3.26 1.12 -2.05
C ILE A 175 4.29 0.46 -1.13
N ALA A 176 5.30 -0.18 -1.71
CA ALA A 176 6.40 -0.77 -0.95
C ALA A 176 7.55 0.25 -0.81
N SER A 177 7.90 0.62 0.42
CA SER A 177 8.95 1.60 0.74
C SER A 177 10.11 0.92 1.46
N LEU A 178 11.15 0.57 0.71
CA LEU A 178 12.24 -0.31 1.16
C LEU A 178 13.59 0.19 0.66
N ILE A 179 14.67 -0.05 1.41
CA ILE A 179 16.01 0.18 0.84
C ILE A 179 16.21 -0.75 -0.37
N SER A 180 15.86 -2.04 -0.25
CA SER A 180 15.95 -3.05 -1.33
C SER A 180 17.26 -2.94 -2.14
N PRO A 181 18.42 -3.08 -1.49
CA PRO A 181 19.70 -2.66 -2.05
C PRO A 181 20.18 -3.51 -3.23
N PHE A 182 19.82 -4.79 -3.26
CA PHE A 182 20.30 -5.73 -4.29
C PHE A 182 19.34 -5.75 -5.48
N LYS A 183 19.89 -5.56 -6.68
CA LYS A 183 19.14 -5.56 -7.94
C LYS A 183 18.40 -6.88 -8.13
N LYS A 184 19.10 -8.00 -7.88
CA LYS A 184 18.55 -9.34 -8.02
C LYS A 184 17.24 -9.50 -7.24
N ASP A 185 17.20 -9.05 -5.98
CA ASP A 185 16.00 -9.22 -5.13
C ASP A 185 14.82 -8.37 -5.63
N ARG A 186 15.09 -7.19 -6.21
CA ARG A 186 14.07 -6.35 -6.84
C ARG A 186 13.56 -6.98 -8.14
N ASP A 187 14.46 -7.52 -8.96
CA ASP A 187 14.11 -8.25 -10.18
C ASP A 187 13.24 -9.48 -9.87
N ASP A 188 13.58 -10.22 -8.80
CA ASP A 188 12.81 -11.38 -8.35
C ASP A 188 11.39 -10.96 -7.95
N CYS A 189 11.24 -9.83 -7.23
CA CYS A 189 9.92 -9.29 -6.88
C CYS A 189 9.14 -8.85 -8.12
N ARG A 190 9.79 -8.20 -9.10
CA ARG A 190 9.19 -7.81 -10.38
C ARG A 190 8.65 -9.03 -11.13
N ALA A 191 9.39 -10.12 -11.16
CA ALA A 191 9.01 -11.36 -11.84
C ALA A 191 7.80 -12.08 -11.19
N LEU A 192 7.41 -11.72 -9.96
CA LEU A 192 6.23 -12.28 -9.30
C LEU A 192 4.90 -11.74 -9.86
N LEU A 193 4.95 -10.60 -10.57
CA LEU A 193 3.79 -9.87 -11.07
C LEU A 193 3.68 -9.94 -12.60
N PRO A 194 2.47 -9.75 -13.17
CA PRO A 194 2.30 -9.53 -14.59
C PRO A 194 3.09 -8.32 -15.09
N GLU A 195 3.45 -8.34 -16.37
CA GLU A 195 4.13 -7.21 -17.01
C GLU A 195 3.32 -5.91 -16.82
N GLY A 196 3.99 -4.85 -16.40
CA GLY A 196 3.39 -3.54 -16.10
C GLY A 196 2.94 -3.35 -14.65
N ASP A 197 2.56 -4.41 -13.93
CA ASP A 197 1.99 -4.29 -12.57
C ASP A 197 3.02 -4.03 -11.47
N PHE A 198 4.32 -4.05 -11.81
CA PHE A 198 5.42 -3.67 -10.93
C PHE A 198 6.08 -2.40 -11.47
N ILE A 199 5.96 -1.31 -10.71
CA ILE A 199 6.43 0.03 -11.05
C ILE A 199 7.55 0.38 -10.08
N GLU A 200 8.79 0.26 -10.53
CA GLU A 200 9.98 0.60 -9.73
C GLU A 200 10.24 2.10 -9.78
N VAL A 201 10.26 2.71 -8.60
CA VAL A 201 10.51 4.14 -8.39
C VAL A 201 11.84 4.29 -7.68
N PHE A 202 12.84 4.79 -8.39
CA PHE A 202 14.18 5.03 -7.85
C PHE A 202 14.29 6.44 -7.29
N LEU A 203 14.54 6.54 -5.97
CA LEU A 203 14.97 7.79 -5.35
C LEU A 203 16.50 7.91 -5.43
N ASP A 204 16.94 8.58 -6.49
CA ASP A 204 18.32 8.84 -6.83
C ASP A 204 18.83 10.07 -6.08
N VAL A 205 19.19 9.85 -4.82
CA VAL A 205 19.74 10.86 -3.92
C VAL A 205 21.16 10.46 -3.53
N PRO A 206 22.16 11.35 -3.74
CA PRO A 206 23.55 11.06 -3.39
C PRO A 206 23.71 10.66 -1.92
N LEU A 207 24.69 9.79 -1.66
CA LEU A 207 25.00 9.28 -0.32
C LEU A 207 25.33 10.43 0.64
N GLU A 208 26.08 11.43 0.19
CA GLU A 208 26.52 12.57 0.99
C GLU A 208 25.32 13.39 1.49
N VAL A 209 24.29 13.54 0.65
CA VAL A 209 23.05 14.22 1.03
C VAL A 209 22.25 13.37 2.02
N CYS A 210 22.18 12.06 1.81
CA CYS A 210 21.53 11.13 2.73
C CYS A 210 22.20 11.15 4.12
N GLU A 211 23.53 11.16 4.15
CA GLU A 211 24.35 11.30 5.37
C GLU A 211 24.17 12.66 6.05
N ALA A 212 24.07 13.74 5.28
CA ALA A 212 23.82 15.07 5.84
C ALA A 212 22.44 15.16 6.51
N ARG A 213 21.42 14.50 5.94
CA ARG A 213 20.05 14.46 6.49
C ARG A 213 19.97 13.65 7.78
N ASP A 214 20.55 12.43 7.77
CA ASP A 214 20.58 11.43 8.86
C ASP A 214 19.49 11.56 9.95
N PRO A 215 18.19 11.51 9.59
CA PRO A 215 17.10 11.86 10.51
C PRO A 215 16.97 10.89 11.68
N LYS A 216 17.51 9.67 11.52
CA LYS A 216 17.49 8.60 12.52
C LYS A 216 18.84 8.42 13.22
N GLY A 217 19.86 9.20 12.87
CA GLY A 217 21.22 9.05 13.42
C GLY A 217 21.94 7.77 12.98
N LEU A 218 21.43 7.04 11.98
CA LEU A 218 21.93 5.73 11.58
C LEU A 218 23.26 5.83 10.85
N TYR A 219 23.47 6.88 10.05
CA TYR A 219 24.75 7.10 9.37
C TYR A 219 25.86 7.40 10.36
N LYS A 220 25.61 8.23 11.38
CA LYS A 220 26.56 8.47 12.47
C LYS A 220 26.92 7.20 13.23
N LEU A 221 25.93 6.34 13.49
CA LEU A 221 26.15 5.04 14.16
C LEU A 221 26.96 4.07 13.27
N ALA A 222 26.70 4.03 11.96
CA ALA A 222 27.46 3.23 11.01
C ALA A 222 28.91 3.71 10.89
N ARG A 223 29.13 5.02 10.70
CA ARG A 223 30.47 5.63 10.63
C ARG A 223 31.29 5.45 11.90
N SER A 224 30.64 5.34 13.07
CA SER A 224 31.30 5.03 14.35
C SER A 224 31.47 3.53 14.63
N GLY A 225 31.12 2.66 13.67
CA GLY A 225 31.26 1.20 13.76
C GLY A 225 30.28 0.50 14.69
N LYS A 226 29.26 1.22 15.19
CA LYS A 226 28.21 0.67 16.08
C LYS A 226 27.16 -0.14 15.31
N ILE A 227 26.97 0.17 14.04
CA ILE A 227 26.15 -0.61 13.10
C ILE A 227 27.07 -1.12 12.01
N LYS A 228 27.03 -2.42 11.74
CA LYS A 228 27.77 -3.08 10.65
C LYS A 228 26.83 -3.47 9.52
N GLY A 229 27.34 -3.53 8.30
CA GLY A 229 26.61 -3.85 7.08
C GLY A 229 25.59 -2.79 6.69
N PHE A 230 25.78 -1.53 7.05
CA PHE A 230 24.89 -0.45 6.68
C PHE A 230 25.01 -0.09 5.20
N THR A 231 23.87 -0.14 4.49
CA THR A 231 23.81 0.13 3.05
C THR A 231 24.36 1.51 2.69
N GLY A 232 25.28 1.55 1.73
CA GLY A 232 25.97 2.75 1.27
C GLY A 232 27.23 3.09 2.07
N ILE A 233 27.50 2.40 3.20
CA ILE A 233 28.70 2.62 4.01
C ILE A 233 29.63 1.40 3.91
N ASP A 234 29.20 0.27 4.44
CA ASP A 234 29.95 -1.00 4.48
C ASP A 234 29.17 -2.19 3.89
N ASP A 235 28.01 -1.92 3.27
CA ASP A 235 27.24 -2.85 2.42
C ASP A 235 26.79 -2.11 1.14
N PRO A 236 26.79 -2.75 -0.05
CA PRO A 236 26.54 -2.04 -1.30
C PRO A 236 25.07 -1.66 -1.50
N TYR A 237 24.85 -0.67 -2.36
CA TYR A 237 23.55 -0.35 -2.95
C TYR A 237 23.70 -0.44 -4.47
N GLU A 238 22.91 -1.30 -5.10
CA GLU A 238 22.91 -1.50 -6.55
C GLU A 238 21.74 -0.71 -7.16
N PRO A 239 21.98 0.48 -7.75
CA PRO A 239 20.91 1.29 -8.30
C PRO A 239 20.17 0.58 -9.45
N PRO A 240 18.86 0.79 -9.63
CA PRO A 240 18.12 0.25 -10.76
C PRO A 240 18.67 0.76 -12.10
N VAL A 241 18.70 -0.12 -13.11
CA VAL A 241 19.15 0.23 -14.46
C VAL A 241 17.96 0.59 -15.37
N ASN A 242 16.82 -0.08 -15.19
CA ASN A 242 15.62 0.05 -16.02
C ASN A 242 14.36 0.24 -15.16
N CYS A 243 14.38 1.19 -14.22
CA CYS A 243 13.19 1.52 -13.44
C CYS A 243 12.23 2.41 -14.23
N GLU A 244 10.94 2.29 -13.94
CA GLU A 244 9.87 3.06 -14.60
C GLU A 244 9.95 4.55 -14.29
N ILE A 245 10.37 4.92 -13.07
CA ILE A 245 10.42 6.31 -12.62
C ILE A 245 11.73 6.55 -11.87
N VAL A 246 12.47 7.60 -12.26
CA VAL A 246 13.63 8.12 -11.51
C VAL A 246 13.28 9.48 -10.95
N LEU A 247 13.40 9.62 -9.63
CA LEU A 247 13.23 10.87 -8.90
C LEU A 247 14.60 11.32 -8.40
N GLN A 248 15.20 12.25 -9.13
CA GLN A 248 16.56 12.74 -8.88
C GLN A 248 16.55 14.02 -8.07
N GLN A 249 17.52 14.15 -7.16
CA GLN A 249 17.88 15.44 -6.59
C GLN A 249 18.91 16.14 -7.50
N LYS A 250 18.55 17.30 -8.06
CA LYS A 250 19.44 18.09 -8.94
C LYS A 250 19.97 19.31 -8.19
N GLY A 251 21.24 19.27 -7.78
CA GLY A 251 21.89 20.39 -7.11
C GLY A 251 21.25 20.73 -5.76
N GLU A 252 21.10 22.03 -5.47
CA GLU A 252 20.45 22.51 -4.24
C GLU A 252 18.91 22.48 -4.31
N ASP A 253 18.35 22.41 -5.52
CA ASP A 253 16.90 22.34 -5.73
C ASP A 253 16.37 20.94 -5.40
N CYS A 254 15.71 20.84 -4.25
CA CYS A 254 14.98 19.64 -3.86
C CYS A 254 13.59 19.66 -4.50
N ILE A 255 13.28 18.65 -5.33
CA ILE A 255 11.90 18.39 -5.76
C ILE A 255 11.06 18.17 -4.49
N SER A 256 9.94 18.89 -4.38
CA SER A 256 9.09 18.77 -3.20
C SER A 256 8.45 17.36 -3.13
N PRO A 257 8.12 16.84 -1.94
CA PRO A 257 7.39 15.58 -1.82
C PRO A 257 6.09 15.54 -2.61
N CYS A 258 5.41 16.69 -2.75
CA CYS A 258 4.19 16.82 -3.53
C CYS A 258 4.44 16.64 -5.02
N GLU A 259 5.48 17.27 -5.58
CA GLU A 259 5.83 17.12 -7.01
C GLU A 259 6.33 15.72 -7.33
N MET A 260 7.12 15.10 -6.43
CA MET A 260 7.52 13.70 -6.56
C MET A 260 6.30 12.77 -6.58
N ALA A 261 5.35 12.98 -5.67
CA ALA A 261 4.12 12.19 -5.63
C ALA A 261 3.27 12.41 -6.89
N GLU A 262 3.14 13.65 -7.36
CA GLU A 262 2.37 13.96 -8.57
C GLU A 262 2.98 13.29 -9.80
N THR A 263 4.32 13.25 -9.92
CA THR A 263 5.01 12.52 -10.99
C THR A 263 4.60 11.04 -11.03
N VAL A 264 4.52 10.39 -9.86
CA VAL A 264 4.08 8.98 -9.77
C VAL A 264 2.59 8.85 -10.09
N ILE A 265 1.75 9.79 -9.64
CA ILE A 265 0.31 9.78 -9.91
C ILE A 265 0.03 9.96 -11.40
N SER A 266 0.70 10.89 -12.07
CA SER A 266 0.57 11.09 -13.52
C SER A 266 0.96 9.84 -14.28
N TYR A 267 2.05 9.17 -13.89
CA TYR A 267 2.43 7.88 -14.48
C TYR A 267 1.32 6.83 -14.35
N LEU A 268 0.70 6.70 -13.17
CA LEU A 268 -0.40 5.77 -12.94
C LEU A 268 -1.65 6.12 -13.79
N GLU A 269 -1.93 7.41 -13.94
CA GLU A 269 -3.05 7.90 -14.75
C GLU A 269 -2.83 7.60 -16.24
N GLU A 270 -1.66 7.92 -16.77
CA GLU A 270 -1.26 7.67 -18.17
C GLU A 270 -1.29 6.17 -18.52
N ARG A 271 -0.95 5.31 -17.55
CA ARG A 271 -0.99 3.85 -17.69
C ARG A 271 -2.37 3.25 -17.40
N GLY A 272 -3.36 4.07 -17.04
CA GLY A 272 -4.74 3.63 -16.81
C GLY A 272 -4.92 2.77 -15.56
N TYR A 273 -4.08 2.95 -14.53
CA TYR A 273 -4.23 2.28 -13.22
C TYR A 273 -5.29 2.94 -12.35
N LEU A 274 -5.61 4.22 -12.60
CA LEU A 274 -6.57 4.97 -11.79
C LEU A 274 -8.03 4.79 -12.27
N GLN A 275 -8.28 3.85 -13.17
CA GLN A 275 -9.60 3.48 -13.70
C GLN A 275 -9.66 1.94 -13.80
N ALA A 276 -10.86 1.37 -13.84
CA ALA A 276 -11.04 -0.08 -14.05
C ALA A 276 -10.74 -0.49 -15.50
#